data_AF-A0A8I2D6K5-F1
#
_entry.id   AF-A0A8I2D6K5-F1
#
_cell.length_a   1.000
_cell.length_b   1.000
_cell.length_c   1.000
_cell.angle_alpha   90.00
_cell.angle_beta   90.00
_cell.angle_gamma   90.00
#
_symmetry.space_group_name_H-M   'P 1'
#
loop_
_entity.id
_entity.type
_entity.pdbx_description
1 polymer ?
#
loop_
_entity_poly.entity_id
_entity_poly.type
_entity_poly.pdbx_seq_one_letter_code
_entity_poly.pdbx_strand_id
1 'polypeptide(L)'
;MAELVARITAWYMGNINYTTITILMAIESSFIPFPSEIVVPPAAFKAAQGELNIYLVILSSTFGAIIGAIFNYFISIWIGRKLIYAFAETKFAH
;
A
#
# COMPACT_ATOMS: atom_id res chain seq x y z
N MET A 1 -3.60 -15.44 -19.51
CA MET A 1 -2.74 -14.78 -18.49
C MET A 1 -2.03 -13.55 -19.02
N ALA A 2 -1.25 -13.63 -20.11
CA ALA A 2 -0.53 -12.47 -20.66
C ALA A 2 -1.45 -11.30 -21.09
N GLU A 3 -2.59 -11.59 -21.72
CA GLU A 3 -3.54 -10.56 -22.15
C GLU A 3 -4.22 -9.82 -20.97
N LEU A 4 -4.52 -10.55 -19.89
CA LEU A 4 -5.10 -9.98 -18.67
C LEU A 4 -4.10 -9.02 -18.00
N VAL A 5 -2.84 -9.45 -17.87
CA VAL A 5 -1.77 -8.61 -17.31
C VAL A 5 -1.57 -7.37 -18.15
N ALA A 6 -1.52 -7.49 -19.48
CA ALA A 6 -1.39 -6.34 -20.38
C ALA A 6 -2.55 -5.34 -20.23
N ARG A 7 -3.79 -5.83 -20.10
CA ARG A 7 -4.97 -4.97 -19.86
C ARG A 7 -4.89 -4.24 -18.53
N ILE A 8 -4.51 -4.93 -17.46
CA ILE A 8 -4.39 -4.33 -16.13
C ILE A 8 -3.29 -3.27 -16.12
N THR A 9 -2.13 -3.56 -16.71
CA THR A 9 -1.01 -2.60 -16.78
C THR A 9 -1.37 -1.39 -17.64
N ALA A 10 -2.04 -1.57 -18.77
CA ALA A 10 -2.48 -0.45 -19.61
C ALA A 10 -3.51 0.43 -18.89
N TRP A 11 -4.47 -0.18 -18.19
CA TRP A 11 -5.43 0.56 -17.38
C TRP A 11 -4.74 1.30 -16.23
N TYR A 12 -3.82 0.63 -15.54
CA TYR A 12 -3.04 1.21 -14.44
C TYR A 12 -2.24 2.42 -14.91
N MET A 13 -1.47 2.28 -15.99
CA MET A 13 -0.72 3.39 -16.57
C MET A 13 -1.64 4.51 -17.07
N GLY A 14 -2.83 4.20 -17.58
CA GLY A 14 -3.80 5.21 -18.01
C GLY A 14 -4.43 6.00 -16.85
N ASN A 15 -4.56 5.40 -15.67
CA ASN A 15 -5.28 5.97 -14.52
C ASN A 15 -4.37 6.32 -13.32
N ILE A 16 -3.05 6.21 -13.49
CA ILE A 16 -2.10 6.56 -12.44
C ILE A 16 -2.10 8.09 -12.25
N ASN A 17 -2.47 8.48 -11.03
CA ASN A 17 -2.50 9.86 -10.57
C ASN A 17 -2.15 9.87 -9.08
N TYR A 18 -1.99 11.06 -8.49
CA TYR A 18 -1.63 11.23 -7.08
C TYR A 18 -2.57 10.49 -6.11
N THR A 19 -3.88 10.48 -6.39
CA THR A 19 -4.89 9.78 -5.59
C THR A 19 -4.74 8.27 -5.70
N THR A 20 -4.58 7.74 -6.92
CA THR A 20 -4.36 6.31 -7.16
C THR A 20 -3.10 5.83 -6.45
N ILE A 21 -2.00 6.60 -6.52
CA ILE A 21 -0.75 6.32 -5.81
C ILE A 21 -1.00 6.27 -4.29
N THR A 22 -1.70 7.26 -3.74
CA THR A 22 -2.01 7.33 -2.30
C THR A 22 -2.81 6.12 -1.84
N ILE A 23 -3.85 5.73 -2.59
CA ILE A 23 -4.70 4.59 -2.25
C ILE A 23 -3.91 3.28 -2.32
N LEU A 24 -3.13 3.08 -3.40
CA LEU A 24 -2.33 1.87 -3.56
C LEU A 24 -1.28 1.75 -2.46
N MET A 25 -0.60 2.84 -2.11
CA MET A 25 0.37 2.85 -1.01
C MET A 25 -0.28 2.61 0.36
N ALA A 26 -1.50 3.10 0.59
CA ALA A 26 -2.25 2.81 1.81
C ALA A 26 -2.65 1.34 1.93
N ILE A 27 -3.04 0.71 0.82
CA ILE A 27 -3.36 -0.72 0.76
C ILE A 27 -2.10 -1.54 1.01
N GLU A 28 -0.99 -1.23 0.34
CA GLU A 28 0.29 -1.89 0.52
C GLU A 28 0.81 -1.78 1.96
N SER A 29 0.77 -0.59 2.54
CA SER A 29 1.30 -0.34 3.89
C SER A 29 0.39 -0.85 5.03
N SER A 30 -0.68 -1.56 4.69
CA SER A 30 -1.60 -2.16 5.66
C SER A 30 -1.14 -3.56 6.08
N PHE A 31 -1.96 -4.59 5.86
CA PHE A 31 -1.66 -6.00 6.12
C PHE A 31 -1.52 -6.83 4.85
N ILE A 32 -1.72 -6.23 3.67
CA ILE A 32 -1.54 -6.90 2.38
C ILE A 32 -0.09 -6.72 1.94
N PRO A 33 0.75 -7.76 2.00
CA PRO A 33 2.14 -7.65 1.55
C PRO A 33 2.14 -7.48 0.03
N PHE A 34 2.32 -6.24 -0.42
CA PHE A 34 2.44 -5.89 -1.83
C PHE A 34 3.84 -5.31 -2.08
N PRO A 35 4.49 -5.58 -3.23
CA PRO A 35 5.78 -4.96 -3.53
C PRO A 35 5.60 -3.48 -3.91
N SER A 36 6.23 -2.58 -3.15
CA SER A 36 6.29 -1.13 -3.42
C SER A 36 6.79 -0.77 -4.82
N GLU A 37 7.56 -1.68 -5.41
CA GLU A 37 8.15 -1.59 -6.74
C GLU A 37 7.11 -1.61 -7.86
N ILE A 38 5.86 -1.99 -7.55
CA ILE A 38 4.75 -1.97 -8.51
C ILE A 38 4.07 -0.60 -8.53
N VAL A 39 4.17 0.17 -7.44
CA VAL A 39 3.45 1.45 -7.31
C VAL A 39 4.36 2.64 -7.66
N VAL A 40 5.51 2.74 -6.99
CA VAL A 40 6.36 3.95 -7.05
C VAL A 40 7.16 4.07 -8.35
N PRO A 41 7.83 3.01 -8.88
CA PRO A 41 8.59 3.12 -10.13
C PRO A 41 7.75 3.49 -11.35
N PRO A 42 6.54 2.95 -11.57
CA PRO A 42 5.64 3.42 -12.63
C PRO A 42 5.22 4.88 -12.48
N ALA A 43 4.95 5.33 -11.25
CA ALA A 43 4.63 6.73 -10.97
C ALA A 43 5.82 7.66 -11.24
N ALA A 44 7.03 7.22 -10.87
CA ALA A 44 8.27 7.95 -11.16
C ALA A 44 8.57 7.99 -12.66
N PHE A 45 8.30 6.91 -13.40
CA PHE A 45 8.42 6.89 -14.85
C PHE A 45 7.48 7.90 -15.52
N LYS A 46 6.21 7.94 -15.11
CA LYS A 46 5.25 8.96 -15.52
C LYS A 46 5.68 10.38 -15.16
N ALA A 47 6.31 10.55 -14.00
CA ALA A 47 6.87 11.84 -13.61
C ALA A 47 8.05 12.26 -14.49
N ALA A 48 8.91 11.32 -14.87
CA ALA A 48 10.01 11.55 -15.80
C ALA A 48 9.52 11.90 -17.22
N GLN A 49 8.35 11.41 -17.63
CA GLN A 49 7.68 11.79 -18.88
C GLN A 49 7.00 13.17 -18.83
N GLY A 50 7.00 13.84 -17.67
CA GLY A 50 6.39 15.15 -17.46
C GLY A 50 4.88 15.12 -17.19
N GLU A 51 4.26 13.94 -17.07
CA GLU A 51 2.83 13.80 -16.77
C GLU A 51 2.52 13.99 -15.27
N LEU A 52 3.50 13.71 -14.40
CA LEU A 52 3.40 13.88 -12.96
C LEU A 52 4.59 14.67 -12.41
N ASN A 53 4.43 15.28 -11.24
CA ASN A 53 5.51 15.90 -10.51
C ASN A 53 6.08 14.92 -9.49
N ILE A 54 7.38 14.65 -9.56
CA ILE A 54 8.06 13.70 -8.68
C ILE A 54 7.92 14.05 -7.19
N TYR A 55 7.92 15.34 -6.83
CA TYR A 55 7.74 15.76 -5.45
C TYR A 55 6.33 15.45 -4.93
N LEU A 56 5.32 15.62 -5.78
CA LEU A 56 3.95 15.24 -5.45
C LEU A 56 3.78 13.73 -5.39
N VAL A 57 4.45 12.97 -6.27
CA VAL A 57 4.48 11.50 -6.18
C VAL A 57 5.04 11.05 -4.83
N ILE A 58 6.18 11.62 -4.39
CA ILE A 58 6.78 11.30 -3.09
C ILE A 58 5.80 11.64 -1.96
N LEU A 59 5.24 12.86 -1.95
CA LEU A 59 4.30 13.29 -0.91
C LEU A 59 3.06 12.41 -0.84
N SER A 60 2.45 12.09 -1.99
CA SER A 60 1.29 11.20 -2.09
C SER A 60 1.61 9.79 -1.62
N SER A 61 2.76 9.26 -2.01
CA SER A 61 3.20 7.93 -1.56
C SER A 61 3.43 7.87 -0.06
N THR A 62 4.11 8.87 0.51
CA THR A 62 4.34 8.96 1.96
C THR A 62 3.02 9.10 2.72
N PHE A 63 2.10 9.93 2.23
CA PHE A 63 0.80 10.12 2.86
C PHE A 63 -0.03 8.83 2.84
N GLY A 64 -0.03 8.12 1.71
CA GLY A 64 -0.67 6.81 1.59
C GLY A 64 -0.09 5.80 2.58
N ALA A 65 1.24 5.71 2.67
CA ALA A 65 1.91 4.81 3.60
C ALA A 65 1.56 5.09 5.07
N ILE A 66 1.51 6.37 5.45
CA ILE A 66 1.09 6.78 6.80
C ILE A 66 -0.36 6.36 7.07
N ILE A 67 -1.27 6.54 6.12
CA ILE A 67 -2.67 6.10 6.25
C ILE A 67 -2.74 4.59 6.47
N GLY A 68 -2.02 3.80 5.67
CA GLY A 68 -1.98 2.34 5.80
C GLY A 68 -1.45 1.90 7.16
N ALA A 69 -0.37 2.53 7.63
CA ALA A 69 0.20 2.26 8.95
C ALA A 69 -0.74 2.62 10.10
N ILE A 70 -1.41 3.77 10.03
CA ILE A 70 -2.40 4.20 11.04
C ILE A 70 -3.56 3.21 11.08
N PHE A 71 -4.06 2.80 9.92
CA PHE A 71 -5.14 1.81 9.82
C PHE A 71 -4.74 0.49 10.50
N ASN A 72 -3.52 0.00 10.22
CA ASN A 72 -3.02 -1.22 10.85
C ASN A 72 -2.81 -1.06 12.37
N TYR A 73 -2.37 0.11 12.82
CA TYR A 73 -2.24 0.44 14.24
C TYR A 73 -3.58 0.35 14.98
N PHE A 74 -4.66 0.90 14.40
CA PHE A 74 -6.00 0.82 14.98
C PHE A 74 -6.52 -0.62 15.07
N ILE A 75 -6.33 -1.42 14.01
CA ILE A 75 -6.66 -2.85 14.03
C ILE A 75 -5.87 -3.57 15.13
N SER A 76 -4.58 -3.28 15.23
CA SER A 76 -3.67 -3.89 16.21
C SER A 76 -4.07 -3.55 17.64
N ILE A 77 -4.53 -2.32 17.94
CA ILE A 77 -5.05 -1.99 19.27
C ILE A 77 -6.29 -2.80 19.61
N TRP A 78 -7.22 -2.93 18.66
CA TRP A 78 -8.51 -3.57 18.89
C TRP A 78 -8.40 -5.09 19.03
N ILE A 79 -7.59 -5.73 18.19
CA ILE A 79 -7.41 -7.19 18.15
C ILE A 79 -6.25 -7.64 19.05
N GLY A 80 -5.18 -6.84 19.14
CA GLY A 80 -3.91 -7.24 19.75
C GLY A 80 -4.06 -7.68 21.20
N ARG A 81 -4.74 -6.90 22.05
CA ARG A 81 -4.93 -7.28 23.46
C ARG A 81 -5.69 -8.61 23.59
N LYS A 82 -6.77 -8.79 22.84
CA LYS A 82 -7.57 -10.03 22.90
C LYS A 82 -6.77 -11.24 22.43
N LEU A 83 -6.01 -11.08 21.34
CA LEU A 83 -5.18 -12.15 20.79
C LEU A 83 -4.03 -12.52 21.75
N ILE A 84 -3.36 -11.53 22.33
CA ILE A 84 -2.24 -11.74 23.26
C ILE A 84 -2.72 -12.45 24.53
N TYR A 85 -3.82 -12.01 25.14
CA TYR A 85 -4.35 -12.66 26.34
C TYR A 85 -4.85 -14.08 26.05
N ALA A 86 -5.54 -14.28 24.93
CA ALA A 86 -5.95 -15.62 24.49
C ALA A 86 -4.73 -16.54 24.24
N PHE A 87 -3.63 -16.00 23.71
CA PHE A 87 -2.41 -16.78 23.50
C PHE A 87 -1.69 -17.11 24.81
N ALA A 88 -1.67 -16.18 25.77
CA ALA A 88 -1.05 -16.37 27.09
C ALA A 88 -1.77 -17.44 27.94
N GLU A 89 -3.08 -17.64 27.75
CA GLU A 89 -3.86 -18.69 28.43
C GLU A 89 -3.69 -20.08 27.78
N THR A 90 -2.99 -20.19 26.65
CA THR A 90 -2.76 -21.47 25.97
C THR A 90 -1.61 -22.26 26.61
N LYS A 91 -1.71 -23.59 26.64
CA LYS A 91 -0.63 -24.52 27.09
C LYS A 91 0.72 -24.35 26.38
N PHE A 92 0.78 -23.63 25.26
CA PHE A 92 2.01 -23.33 24.51
C PHE A 92 2.81 -22.14 25.09
N ALA A 93 2.24 -21.37 26.02
CA ALA A 93 2.90 -20.25 26.68
C ALA A 93 3.69 -20.65 27.94
N HIS A 94 3.56 -21.90 28.40
CA HIS A 94 4.27 -22.49 29.55
C HIS A 94 5.27 -23.56 29.11
#